data_AF-A0A950TB01-F1
#
_entry.id   AF-A0A950TB01-F1
#
_cell.length_a   1.000
_cell.length_b   1.000
_cell.length_c   1.000
_cell.angle_alpha   90.00
_cell.angle_beta   90.00
_cell.angle_gamma   90.00
#
_symmetry.space_group_name_H-M   'P 1'
#
loop_
_entity.id
_entity.type
_entity.pdbx_description
1 polymer ?
#
loop_
_entity_poly.entity_id
_entity_poly.type
_entity_poly.pdbx_seq_one_letter_code
_entity_poly.pdbx_strand_id
1 'polypeptide(L)'
;KCSNLSQEEQAALLQIRQASPEIEAAYQLVQTFLQMMRERSGQHLETWLKTAEASHLPEFEAFAVGVRQDQAAIYAGLTLPWSSKKASGTALHARW
;
A
#
# COMPACT_ATOMS: atom_id res chain seq x y z
N LYS A 1 -8.88 -11.29 13.25
CA LYS A 1 -8.63 -10.29 14.32
C LYS A 1 -8.25 -8.98 13.61
N CYS A 2 -9.23 -8.14 13.30
CA CYS A 2 -9.00 -6.89 12.58
C CYS A 2 -8.82 -5.75 13.58
N SER A 3 -7.63 -5.15 13.53
CA SER A 3 -7.41 -3.70 13.63
C SER A 3 -7.97 -2.97 14.85
N ASN A 4 -7.53 -3.31 16.05
CA ASN A 4 -7.52 -2.33 17.13
C ASN A 4 -6.29 -2.58 18.00
N LEU A 5 -5.27 -1.74 17.80
CA LEU A 5 -4.07 -1.72 18.64
C LEU A 5 -4.50 -1.35 20.06
N SER A 6 -3.96 -2.02 21.07
CA SER A 6 -4.20 -1.62 22.46
C SER A 6 -3.74 -0.17 22.67
N GLN A 7 -4.27 0.49 23.70
CA GLN A 7 -3.88 1.87 24.02
C GLN A 7 -2.36 1.99 24.27
N GLU A 8 -1.74 0.95 24.80
CA GLU A 8 -0.29 0.87 25.03
C GLU A 8 0.49 0.73 23.72
N GLU A 9 0.01 -0.09 22.77
CA GLU A 9 0.61 -0.23 21.44
C GLU A 9 0.51 1.08 20.64
N GLN A 10 -0.62 1.80 20.75
CA GLN A 10 -0.79 3.11 20.13
C GLN A 10 0.19 4.15 20.73
N ALA A 11 0.35 4.15 22.05
CA ALA A 11 1.29 5.04 22.73
C ALA A 11 2.75 4.73 22.33
N ALA A 12 3.11 3.45 22.25
CA ALA A 12 4.44 3.02 21.80
C ALA A 12 4.70 3.41 20.34
N LEU A 13 3.72 3.24 19.45
CA LEU A 13 3.83 3.67 18.06
C LEU A 13 3.98 5.18 17.92
N LEU A 14 3.27 5.97 18.72
CA LEU A 14 3.44 7.43 18.73
C LEU A 14 4.85 7.83 19.17
N GLN A 15 5.42 7.17 20.18
CA GLN A 15 6.78 7.44 20.62
C GLN A 15 7.81 7.12 19.53
N ILE A 16 7.69 5.97 18.87
CA ILE A 16 8.60 5.58 17.78
C ILE A 16 8.48 6.55 16.59
N ARG A 17 7.25 6.98 16.24
CA ARG A 17 7.01 7.94 15.18
C ARG A 17 7.57 9.33 15.48
N GLN A 18 7.49 9.78 16.73
CA GLN A 18 8.10 11.05 17.15
C GLN A 18 9.63 11.00 17.17
N ALA A 19 10.22 9.82 17.31
CA ALA A 19 11.66 9.64 17.37
C ALA A 19 12.35 9.73 15.99
N SER A 20 11.63 9.52 14.88
CA SER A 20 12.22 9.56 13.53
C SER A 20 11.22 10.09 12.49
N PRO A 21 11.58 11.17 11.76
CA PRO A 21 10.75 11.69 10.68
C PRO A 21 10.59 10.68 9.53
N GLU A 22 11.56 9.81 9.31
CA GLU A 22 11.49 8.72 8.33
C GLU A 22 10.40 7.71 8.69
N ILE A 23 10.32 7.32 9.98
CA ILE A 23 9.28 6.39 10.45
C ILE A 23 7.90 7.04 10.40
N GLU A 24 7.78 8.32 10.74
CA GLU A 24 6.55 9.09 10.57
C GLU A 24 6.10 9.09 9.09
N ALA A 25 7.01 9.40 8.16
CA ALA A 25 6.73 9.43 6.74
C ALA A 25 6.29 8.05 6.22
N ALA A 26 7.00 6.99 6.59
CA ALA A 26 6.65 5.61 6.26
C ALA A 26 5.24 5.24 6.77
N TYR A 27 4.95 5.59 8.03
CA TYR A 27 3.65 5.34 8.63
C TYR A 27 2.53 6.06 7.88
N GLN A 28 2.71 7.34 7.54
CA GLN A 28 1.72 8.11 6.79
C GLN A 28 1.47 7.54 5.39
N LEU A 29 2.52 7.11 4.68
CA LEU A 29 2.40 6.48 3.37
C LEU A 29 1.60 5.17 3.42
N VAL A 30 1.86 4.32 4.42
CA VAL A 30 1.10 3.09 4.62
C VAL A 30 -0.36 3.40 4.94
N GLN A 31 -0.62 4.31 5.87
CA GLN A 31 -1.98 4.64 6.29
C GLN A 31 -2.81 5.23 5.16
N THR A 32 -2.24 6.14 4.37
CA THR A 32 -2.91 6.72 3.20
C THR A 32 -3.18 5.69 2.11
N PHE A 33 -2.27 4.73 1.89
CA PHE A 33 -2.50 3.61 0.96
C PHE A 33 -3.61 2.68 1.44
N LEU A 34 -3.58 2.27 2.73
CA LEU A 34 -4.61 1.43 3.33
C LEU A 34 -5.98 2.10 3.26
N GLN A 35 -6.04 3.41 3.49
CA GLN A 35 -7.28 4.18 3.37
C GLN A 35 -7.80 4.15 1.94
N MET A 36 -6.92 4.35 0.94
CA MET A 36 -7.29 4.28 -0.47
C MET A 36 -7.85 2.91 -0.87
N MET A 37 -7.27 1.82 -0.36
CA MET A 37 -7.82 0.47 -0.56
C MET A 37 -9.19 0.28 0.08
N ARG A 38 -9.40 0.79 1.31
CA ARG A 38 -10.68 0.68 2.02
C ARG A 38 -11.78 1.48 1.35
N GLU A 39 -11.46 2.68 0.91
CA GLU A 39 -12.39 3.60 0.24
C GLU A 39 -12.55 3.31 -1.25
N ARG A 40 -11.74 2.40 -1.80
CA ARG A 40 -11.74 2.06 -3.22
C ARG A 40 -11.50 3.28 -4.13
N SER A 41 -10.61 4.16 -3.68
CA SER A 41 -10.39 5.48 -4.27
C SER A 41 -9.19 5.52 -5.20
N GLY A 42 -9.20 4.67 -6.24
CA GLY A 42 -8.09 4.52 -7.20
C GLY A 42 -7.67 5.82 -7.90
N GLN A 43 -8.55 6.83 -7.98
CA GLN A 43 -8.22 8.17 -8.47
C GLN A 43 -7.08 8.86 -7.69
N HIS A 44 -6.85 8.46 -6.44
CA HIS A 44 -5.76 9.01 -5.61
C HIS A 44 -4.42 8.28 -5.81
N LEU A 45 -4.38 7.18 -6.58
CA LEU A 45 -3.20 6.34 -6.76
C LEU A 45 -2.01 7.14 -7.32
N GLU A 46 -2.25 7.98 -8.33
CA GLU A 46 -1.18 8.77 -8.95
C GLU A 46 -0.57 9.78 -7.98
N THR A 47 -1.42 10.45 -7.19
CA THR A 47 -0.96 11.38 -6.15
C THR A 47 -0.15 10.67 -5.09
N TRP A 48 -0.62 9.49 -4.65
CA TRP A 48 0.09 8.69 -3.66
C TRP A 48 1.45 8.20 -4.17
N LEU A 49 1.54 7.76 -5.43
CA LEU A 49 2.80 7.33 -6.04
C LEU A 49 3.83 8.45 -6.08
N LYS A 50 3.42 9.67 -6.45
CA LYS A 50 4.31 10.83 -6.43
C LYS A 50 4.83 11.13 -5.02
N THR A 51 3.99 11.01 -4.01
CA THR A 51 4.41 11.18 -2.61
C THR A 51 5.37 10.08 -2.16
N ALA A 52 5.12 8.82 -2.55
CA ALA A 52 5.99 7.70 -2.23
C ALA A 52 7.37 7.83 -2.89
N GLU A 53 7.43 8.26 -4.15
CA GLU A 53 8.68 8.53 -4.87
C GLU A 53 9.46 9.72 -4.31
N ALA A 54 8.76 10.74 -3.79
CA ALA A 54 9.39 11.91 -3.18
C ALA A 54 9.72 11.71 -1.69
N SER A 55 9.48 10.52 -1.13
CA SER A 55 9.65 10.27 0.31
C SER A 55 11.09 10.08 0.74
N HIS A 56 12.02 9.85 -0.20
CA HIS A 56 13.42 9.48 0.07
C HIS A 56 13.58 8.19 0.89
N LEU A 57 12.53 7.36 0.95
CA LEU A 57 12.55 6.05 1.57
C LEU A 57 12.75 4.98 0.49
N PRO A 58 13.92 4.33 0.40
CA PRO A 58 14.25 3.42 -0.69
C PRO A 58 13.22 2.30 -0.91
N GLU A 59 12.62 1.79 0.17
CA GLU A 59 11.59 0.75 0.11
C GLU A 59 10.30 1.25 -0.53
N PHE A 60 9.90 2.50 -0.27
CA PHE A 60 8.70 3.09 -0.86
C PHE A 60 8.93 3.55 -2.30
N GLU A 61 10.13 4.02 -2.62
CA GLU A 61 10.52 4.29 -4.00
C GLU A 61 10.48 3.02 -4.85
N ALA A 62 11.08 1.92 -4.37
CA ALA A 62 11.04 0.64 -5.04
C ALA A 62 9.62 0.08 -5.17
N PHE A 63 8.80 0.21 -4.12
CA PHE A 63 7.40 -0.17 -4.16
C PHE A 63 6.62 0.64 -5.19
N ALA A 64 6.81 1.96 -5.26
CA ALA A 64 6.17 2.82 -6.22
C ALA A 64 6.51 2.42 -7.67
N VAL A 65 7.78 2.09 -7.94
CA VAL A 65 8.21 1.55 -9.24
C VAL A 65 7.45 0.28 -9.61
N GLY A 66 7.33 -0.67 -8.67
CA GLY A 66 6.55 -1.90 -8.90
C GLY A 66 5.07 -1.61 -9.17
N VAL A 67 4.46 -0.72 -8.40
CA VAL A 67 3.06 -0.31 -8.60
C VAL A 67 2.87 0.39 -9.94
N ARG A 68 3.85 1.18 -10.44
CA ARG A 68 3.77 1.80 -11.76
C ARG A 68 3.74 0.78 -12.90
N GLN A 69 4.49 -0.32 -12.77
CA GLN A 69 4.50 -1.39 -13.78
C GLN A 69 3.11 -2.03 -13.93
N ASP A 70 2.38 -2.18 -12.81
CA ASP A 70 1.04 -2.75 -12.76
C ASP A 70 -0.07 -1.71 -12.53
N GLN A 71 0.17 -0.44 -12.85
CA GLN A 71 -0.69 0.68 -12.43
C GLN A 71 -2.14 0.53 -12.88
N ALA A 72 -2.37 0.08 -14.12
CA ALA A 72 -3.73 -0.14 -14.63
C ALA A 72 -4.47 -1.25 -13.87
N ALA A 73 -3.77 -2.35 -13.55
CA ALA A 73 -4.33 -3.46 -12.80
C ALA A 73 -4.62 -3.08 -11.35
N ILE A 74 -3.71 -2.34 -10.72
CA ILE A 74 -3.88 -1.85 -9.34
C ILE A 74 -4.98 -0.79 -9.27
N TYR A 75 -5.05 0.15 -10.23
CA TYR A 75 -6.14 1.12 -10.31
C TYR A 75 -7.50 0.44 -10.46
N ALA A 76 -7.59 -0.59 -11.31
CA ALA A 76 -8.79 -1.41 -11.43
C ALA A 76 -9.09 -2.16 -10.12
N GLY A 77 -8.05 -2.71 -9.47
CA GLY A 77 -8.07 -3.30 -8.12
C GLY A 77 -8.71 -2.38 -7.08
N LEU A 78 -8.29 -1.12 -7.08
CA LEU A 78 -8.76 -0.10 -6.16
C LEU A 78 -10.17 0.36 -6.50
N THR A 79 -10.53 0.50 -7.78
CA THR A 79 -11.78 1.18 -8.17
C THR A 79 -12.97 0.24 -8.42
N LEU A 80 -12.74 -0.91 -9.07
CA LEU A 80 -13.82 -1.76 -9.56
C LEU A 80 -14.33 -2.74 -8.48
N PRO A 81 -15.65 -3.03 -8.41
CA PRO A 81 -16.23 -3.92 -7.40
C PRO A 81 -15.64 -5.34 -7.36
N TRP A 82 -15.17 -5.87 -8.50
CA TRP A 82 -14.86 -7.29 -8.74
C TRP A 82 -13.42 -7.57 -9.23
N SER A 83 -12.48 -6.65 -9.03
CA SER A 83 -11.12 -6.69 -9.62
C SER A 83 -10.14 -7.67 -8.95
N SER A 84 -10.52 -8.38 -7.89
CA SER A 84 -9.69 -9.41 -7.26
C SER A 84 -9.88 -10.81 -7.87
N LYS A 85 -9.93 -10.92 -9.21
CA LYS A 85 -9.75 -12.22 -9.89
C LYS A 85 -8.25 -12.48 -10.08
N LYS A 86 -7.68 -13.21 -9.11
CA LYS A 86 -6.42 -14.00 -9.18
C LYS A 86 -5.53 -13.72 -10.40
N ALA A 87 -4.59 -12.80 -10.24
CA ALA A 87 -3.38 -12.79 -11.04
C ALA A 87 -2.37 -13.76 -10.41
N SER A 88 -2.43 -15.02 -10.82
CA SER A 88 -1.28 -15.93 -10.70
C SER A 88 -1.43 -17.00 -11.79
N GLY A 89 -0.88 -16.72 -12.96
CA GLY A 89 -0.68 -17.72 -13.99
C GLY A 89 0.34 -18.74 -13.51
N THR A 90 -0.11 -19.94 -13.20
CA THR A 90 0.71 -21.15 -13.30
C THR A 90 0.09 -22.03 -14.38
N ALA A 91 0.52 -21.79 -15.61
CA ALA A 91 0.47 -22.81 -16.65
C ALA A 91 1.76 -23.63 -16.55
N LEU A 92 1.72 -24.73 -15.80
CA LEU A 92 2.65 -25.86 -15.97
C LEU A 92 1.85 -27.17 -15.91
N HIS A 93 1.45 -27.60 -17.11
CA HIS A 93 1.36 -28.96 -17.62
C HIS A 93 1.61 -30.14 -16.64
N ALA A 94 0.61 -30.99 -16.41
CA ALA A 94 0.72 -32.45 -16.54
C ALA A 94 -0.66 -33.14 -16.38
N ARG A 95 -0.93 -34.06 -17.32
CA ARG A 95 -2.05 -35.01 -17.37
C ARG A 95 -2.26 -35.77 -16.06
N TRP A 96 -3.53 -36.00 -15.72
CA TRP A 96 -4.05 -37.29 -15.25
C TRP A 96 -5.38 -37.56 -15.92
#